data_AF-A0A433ZQ71-F1
#
_entry.id   AF-A0A433ZQ71-F1
#
_cell.length_a   1.000
_cell.length_b   1.000
_cell.length_c   1.000
_cell.angle_alpha   90.00
_cell.angle_beta   90.00
_cell.angle_gamma   90.00
#
_symmetry.space_group_name_H-M   'P 1'
#
loop_
_entity.id
_entity.type
_entity.pdbx_description
1 polymer ?
#
loop_
_entity_poly.entity_id
_entity_poly.type
_entity_poly.pdbx_seq_one_letter_code
_entity_poly.pdbx_strand_id
1 'polypeptide(L)' 'MEPTEFEKWCAGELGHTFGYIVNKRRKDFFGITGYNLSEIEIRYRAYMAGVRSRLPYQTQPPEE' A
#
# COMPACT_ATOMS: atom_id res chain seq x y z
N MET A 1 17.17 1.02 1.01
CA MET A 1 15.87 1.74 0.89
C MET A 1 15.05 1.38 2.10
N GLU A 2 14.48 2.35 2.80
CA GLU A 2 13.64 2.05 3.96
C GLU A 2 12.30 1.44 3.51
N PRO A 3 11.82 0.38 4.19
CA PRO A 3 10.53 -0.21 3.90
C PRO A 3 9.40 0.71 4.39
N THR A 4 8.42 0.95 3.53
CA THR A 4 7.20 1.68 3.82
C THR A 4 6.30 0.89 4.76
N GLU A 5 5.37 1.56 5.45
CA GLU A 5 4.38 0.92 6.33
C GLU A 5 3.56 -0.15 5.61
N PHE A 6 3.20 0.10 4.34
CA PHE A 6 2.54 -0.90 3.49
C PHE A 6 3.38 -2.18 3.36
N GLU A 7 4.68 -2.06 3.12
CA GLU A 7 5.53 -3.24 2.91
C GLU A 7 5.80 -4.00 4.19
N LYS A 8 5.86 -3.29 5.33
CA LYS A 8 5.94 -3.93 6.63
C LYS A 8 4.70 -4.78 6.90
N TRP A 9 3.51 -4.20 6.66
CA TRP A 9 2.25 -4.91 6.77
C TRP A 9 2.15 -6.09 5.79
N CYS A 10 2.43 -5.84 4.51
CA CYS A 10 2.32 -6.84 3.45
C CYS A 10 3.30 -8.02 3.65
N ALA A 11 4.51 -7.75 4.16
CA ALA A 11 5.47 -8.77 4.55
C ALA A 11 4.94 -9.68 5.68
N GLY A 12 4.28 -9.10 6.68
CA GLY A 12 3.63 -9.84 7.76
C GLY A 12 2.48 -10.72 7.25
N GLU A 13 1.62 -10.18 6.39
CA GLU A 13 0.48 -10.90 5.81
C GLU A 13 0.91 -12.07 4.91
N LEU A 14 1.97 -11.89 4.10
CA LEU A 14 2.46 -12.90 3.16
C LEU A 14 3.50 -13.84 3.78
N GLY A 15 3.93 -13.61 5.01
CA GLY A 15 5.02 -14.38 5.63
C GLY A 15 6.36 -14.22 4.89
N HIS A 16 6.57 -13.08 4.23
CA HIS A 16 7.79 -12.76 3.49
C HIS A 16 8.65 -11.75 4.23
N THR A 17 9.92 -11.63 3.84
CA THR A 17 10.79 -10.57 4.36
C THR A 17 10.46 -9.24 3.70
N PHE A 18 10.66 -8.13 4.43
CA PHE A 18 10.48 -6.78 3.87
C PHE A 18 11.30 -6.57 2.59
N GLY A 19 12.53 -7.10 2.56
CA GLY A 19 13.41 -7.03 1.39
C GLY A 19 12.84 -7.70 0.14
N TYR A 20 12.10 -8.81 0.32
CA TYR A 20 11.40 -9.47 -0.79
C TYR A 20 10.34 -8.56 -1.40
N ILE A 21 9.51 -7.92 -0.57
CA ILE A 21 8.46 -7.00 -1.03
C ILE A 21 9.06 -5.78 -1.72
N VAL A 22 10.09 -5.17 -1.12
CA VAL A 22 10.81 -4.01 -1.68
C VAL A 22 11.44 -4.35 -3.04
N ASN A 23 11.99 -5.55 -3.20
CA ASN A 23 12.56 -6.01 -4.47
C ASN A 23 11.50 -6.09 -5.59
N LYS A 24 10.22 -6.28 -5.24
CA LYS A 24 9.13 -6.29 -6.21
C LYS A 24 8.60 -4.90 -6.55
N ARG A 25 9.12 -3.81 -5.98
CA ARG A 25 8.74 -2.45 -6.37
C ARG A 25 9.02 -2.24 -7.85
N ARG A 26 8.03 -1.69 -8.52
CA ARG A 26 8.10 -1.19 -9.89
C ARG A 26 7.78 0.29 -9.87
N LYS A 27 8.43 1.03 -10.77
CA LYS A 27 8.08 2.42 -11.06
C LYS A 27 7.75 2.50 -12.53
N ASP A 28 6.54 2.93 -12.84
CA ASP A 28 6.12 3.16 -14.21
C ASP A 28 6.73 4.46 -14.74
N PHE A 29 6.66 4.64 -16.08
CA PHE A 29 7.16 5.84 -16.76
C PHE A 29 6.53 7.13 -16.21
N PHE A 30 5.29 7.06 -15.73
CA PHE A 30 4.58 8.17 -15.08
C PHE A 30 4.98 8.40 -13.61
N GLY A 31 5.99 7.69 -13.10
CA GLY A 31 6.45 7.79 -11.72
C GLY A 31 5.55 7.11 -10.69
N ILE A 32 4.47 6.46 -11.13
CA ILE A 32 3.56 5.70 -10.28
C ILE A 32 4.31 4.49 -9.72
N THR A 33 4.28 4.35 -8.39
CA THR A 33 4.84 3.18 -7.71
C THR A 33 3.83 2.05 -7.75
N GLY A 34 4.27 0.88 -8.18
CA GLY A 34 3.50 -0.36 -8.21
C GLY A 34 4.37 -1.54 -7.80
N TYR A 35 3.85 -2.75 -7.96
CA TYR A 35 4.58 -3.97 -7.66
C TYR A 35 4.47 -4.98 -8.80
N ASN A 36 5.54 -5.70 -9.09
CA ASN A 36 5.58 -6.69 -10.17
C ASN A 36 4.80 -7.97 -9.85
N LEU A 37 4.57 -8.26 -8.56
CA LEU A 37 3.79 -9.42 -8.15
C LEU A 37 2.33 -8.99 -8.02
N SER A 38 1.44 -9.62 -8.78
CA SER A 38 0.00 -9.30 -8.81
C SER A 38 -0.63 -9.32 -7.40
N GLU A 39 -0.21 -10.28 -6.57
CA GLU A 39 -0.72 -10.42 -5.21
C GLU A 39 -0.35 -9.23 -4.29
N ILE A 40 0.86 -8.68 -4.43
CA ILE A 40 1.30 -7.48 -3.71
C ILE A 40 0.63 -6.25 -4.32
N GLU A 41 0.49 -6.21 -5.64
CA GLU A 41 -0.12 -5.08 -6.34
C GLU A 41 -1.59 -4.87 -5.95
N ILE A 42 -2.38 -5.95 -5.87
CA ILE A 42 -3.79 -5.89 -5.44
C ILE A 42 -3.89 -5.33 -4.03
N ARG A 43 -3.08 -5.85 -3.10
CA ARG A 43 -3.02 -5.36 -1.72
C ARG A 43 -2.58 -3.90 -1.64
N TYR A 44 -1.60 -3.50 -2.45
CA TYR A 44 -1.14 -2.11 -2.52
C TYR A 44 -2.23 -1.16 -3.01
N ARG A 45 -2.97 -1.55 -4.05
CA ARG A 45 -4.12 -0.77 -4.56
C ARG A 45 -5.23 -0.66 -3.51
N ALA A 46 -5.56 -1.75 -2.82
CA ALA A 46 -6.54 -1.74 -1.74
C ALA A 46 -6.09 -0.86 -0.56
N TYR A 47 -4.81 -0.97 -0.16
CA TYR A 47 -4.22 -0.13 0.88
C TYR A 47 -4.27 1.35 0.49
N MET A 48 -3.86 1.71 -0.73
CA MET A 48 -3.90 3.08 -1.23
C MET A 48 -5.33 3.61 -1.35
N ALA A 49 -6.29 2.77 -1.75
CA ALA A 49 -7.71 3.14 -1.76
C ALA A 49 -8.23 3.37 -0.34
N GLY A 50 -7.85 2.54 0.63
CA GLY A 50 -8.19 2.72 2.04
C GLY A 50 -7.56 3.97 2.66
N VAL A 51 -6.27 4.22 2.40
CA VAL A 51 -5.57 5.44 2.86
C VAL A 51 -6.18 6.69 2.22
N ARG A 52 -6.51 6.64 0.92
CA ARG A 52 -7.22 7.74 0.23
C ARG A 52 -8.68 7.87 0.65
N SER A 53 -9.31 6.81 1.14
CA SER A 53 -10.67 6.86 1.70
C SER A 53 -10.69 7.49 3.09
N ARG A 54 -9.59 7.40 3.85
CA ARG A 54 -9.35 8.18 5.07
C ARG A 54 -9.03 9.66 4.80
N LEU A 55 -9.56 10.23 3.72
CA LEU A 55 -9.56 11.67 3.51
C LEU A 55 -10.42 12.34 4.60
N PRO A 56 -10.05 13.54 5.07
CA PRO A 56 -10.63 14.17 6.26
C PRO A 56 -12.09 14.66 6.11
N TYR A 57 -12.80 14.32 5.04
CA TYR A 57 -14.15 14.85 4.76
C TYR A 57 -15.30 13.88 5.04
N GLN A 58 -15.02 12.68 5.56
CA GLN A 58 -16.09 11.72 5.82
C GLN A 58 -15.91 11.03 7.17
N THR A 59 -16.07 11.80 8.23
CA THR A 59 -16.96 11.50 9.38
C THR A 59 -16.77 12.59 10.43
N GLN A 60 -17.40 13.75 10.22
CA GLN A 60 -18.03 14.38 11.38
C GLN A 60 -19.39 13.68 11.50
N PRO A 61 -19.72 13.03 12.63
CA PRO A 61 -21.11 12.65 12.87
C PRO A 61 -21.97 13.93 12.81
N PRO A 62 -23.21 13.89 12.29
CA PRO A 62 -24.10 15.04 12.44
C PRO A 62 -24.21 15.36 13.93
N GLU A 63 -23.90 16.59 14.31
CA GLU A 63 -24.14 17.09 15.66
C GLU A 63 -25.65 17.05 15.90
N GLU A 64 -26.09 16.24 16.88
CA GLU A 64 -27.45 16.27 17.45
C GLU A 64 -27.63 17.48 18.37
#